data_AF-A0A268ESQ9-F1
#
_entry.id   AF-A0A268ESQ9-F1
#
_cell.length_a   1.000
_cell.length_b   1.000
_cell.length_c   1.000
_cell.angle_alpha   90.00
_cell.angle_beta   90.00
_cell.angle_gamma   90.00
#
_symmetry.space_group_name_H-M   'P 1'
#
loop_
_entity.id
_entity.type
_entity.pdbx_description
1 polymer ?
#
loop_
_entity_poly.entity_id
_entity_poly.type
_entity_poly.pdbx_seq_one_letter_code
_entity_poly.pdbx_strand_id
1 'polypeptide(L)'
;MKKYLLFAGMFSVSYIVLQIVSGMLLTMLYTPSVSVSMTSTLTSQVEFGSTSLIPHLVISLLALAMAMGITKRISRRQHTH
;
A
#
# COMPACT_ATOMS: atom_id res chain seq x y z
N MET A 1 23.05 14.33 -0.96
CA MET A 1 22.10 13.86 0.08
C MET A 1 20.68 14.43 -0.05
N LYS A 2 20.47 15.76 -0.16
CA LYS A 2 19.11 16.37 -0.18
C LYS A 2 18.16 15.84 -1.27
N LYS A 3 18.66 15.57 -2.48
CA LYS A 3 17.85 15.06 -3.61
C LYS A 3 17.29 13.66 -3.35
N TYR A 4 18.06 12.80 -2.68
CA TYR A 4 17.64 11.45 -2.29
C TYR A 4 16.63 11.47 -1.15
N LEU A 5 16.79 12.42 -0.21
CA LEU A 5 15.86 12.60 0.89
C LEU A 5 14.49 13.11 0.40
N LEU A 6 14.50 14.00 -0.62
CA LEU A 6 13.28 14.44 -1.29
C LEU A 6 12.56 13.28 -2.00
N PHE A 7 13.32 12.43 -2.70
CA PHE A 7 12.77 11.22 -3.32
C PHE A 7 12.14 10.27 -2.29
N ALA A 8 12.86 9.94 -1.23
CA ALA A 8 12.38 9.03 -0.19
C ALA A 8 11.13 9.58 0.51
N GLY A 9 11.09 10.89 0.78
CA GLY A 9 9.89 11.56 1.32
C GLY A 9 8.70 11.44 0.36
N MET A 10 8.91 11.71 -0.93
CA MET A 10 7.83 11.64 -1.93
C MET A 10 7.32 10.21 -2.14
N PHE A 11 8.23 9.23 -2.11
CA PHE A 11 7.87 7.81 -2.14
C PHE A 11 7.02 7.41 -0.93
N SER A 12 7.46 7.77 0.29
CA SER A 12 6.76 7.42 1.52
C SER A 12 5.34 7.99 1.54
N VAL A 13 5.18 9.27 1.19
CA VAL A 13 3.86 9.92 1.10
C VAL A 13 2.98 9.25 0.05
N SER A 14 3.51 9.01 -1.15
CA SER A 14 2.75 8.37 -2.24
C SER A 14 2.31 6.95 -1.87
N TYR A 15 3.19 6.18 -1.22
CA TYR A 15 2.91 4.83 -0.76
C TYR A 15 1.79 4.81 0.29
N ILE A 16 1.85 5.68 1.30
CA ILE A 16 0.81 5.77 2.33
C ILE A 16 -0.55 6.10 1.71
N VAL A 17 -0.60 7.08 0.81
CA VAL A 17 -1.85 7.48 0.14
C VAL A 17 -2.42 6.32 -0.67
N LEU A 18 -1.60 5.63 -1.47
CA LEU A 18 -2.04 4.48 -2.26
C LEU A 18 -2.50 3.33 -1.38
N GLN A 19 -1.82 3.07 -0.25
CA GLN A 19 -2.21 2.02 0.69
C GLN A 19 -3.56 2.31 1.34
N ILE A 20 -3.82 3.56 1.74
CA ILE A 20 -5.11 3.98 2.32
C ILE A 20 -6.22 3.82 1.29
N VAL A 21 -6.02 4.31 0.06
CA VAL A 21 -7.02 4.20 -1.00
C VAL A 21 -7.30 2.74 -1.34
N SER A 22 -6.25 1.92 -1.48
CA SER A 22 -6.40 0.49 -1.75
C SER A 22 -7.10 -0.25 -0.61
N GLY A 23 -6.77 0.07 0.64
CA GLY A 23 -7.43 -0.49 1.80
C GLY A 23 -8.91 -0.12 1.85
N MET A 24 -9.25 1.14 1.59
CA MET A 24 -10.62 1.62 1.53
C MET A 24 -11.42 0.92 0.44
N LEU A 25 -10.86 0.78 -0.76
CA LEU A 25 -11.49 0.02 -1.86
C LEU A 25 -11.70 -1.44 -1.49
N LEU A 26 -10.72 -2.07 -0.84
CA LEU A 26 -10.84 -3.45 -0.39
C LEU A 26 -11.97 -3.59 0.63
N THR A 27 -12.07 -2.66 1.60
CA THR A 27 -13.16 -2.65 2.58
C THR A 27 -14.53 -2.41 1.94
N MET A 28 -14.63 -1.54 0.93
CA MET A 28 -15.88 -1.29 0.21
C MET A 28 -16.36 -2.52 -0.58
N LEU A 29 -15.43 -3.32 -1.10
CA LEU A 29 -15.73 -4.51 -1.90
C LEU A 29 -15.79 -5.80 -1.07
N TYR A 30 -15.35 -5.76 0.18
CA TYR A 30 -15.31 -6.92 1.06
C TYR A 30 -16.65 -7.12 1.77
N THR A 31 -17.28 -8.26 1.55
CA THR A 31 -18.44 -8.72 2.33
C THR A 31 -17.96 -9.71 3.40
N PRO A 32 -18.07 -9.39 4.69
CA PRO A 32 -17.68 -10.32 5.75
C PRO A 32 -18.68 -11.49 5.81
N SER A 33 -18.24 -12.69 5.43
CA SER A 33 -19.02 -13.91 5.63
C SER A 33 -18.67 -14.53 6.97
N VAL A 34 -19.58 -14.43 7.95
CA VAL A 34 -19.47 -15.16 9.23
C VAL A 34 -20.15 -16.52 9.07
N SER A 35 -19.39 -17.56 8.75
CA SER A 35 -19.88 -18.93 8.77
C SER A 35 -19.93 -19.42 10.22
N VAL A 36 -21.08 -19.27 10.87
CA VAL A 36 -21.31 -19.83 12.20
C VAL A 36 -21.56 -21.34 12.06
N SER A 37 -20.49 -22.13 12.15
CA SER A 37 -20.56 -23.59 12.19
C SER A 37 -21.16 -24.05 13.52
N MET A 38 -22.47 -24.23 13.58
CA MET A 38 -23.24 -24.57 14.79
C MET A 38 -22.99 -25.98 15.38
N THR A 39 -21.94 -26.73 15.01
CA THR A 39 -21.86 -28.16 15.40
C THR A 39 -20.47 -28.76 15.58
N SER A 40 -19.40 -28.00 15.82
CA SER A 40 -18.09 -28.66 16.03
C SER A 40 -17.40 -28.10 17.27
N THR A 41 -17.38 -28.95 18.30
CA THR A 41 -16.48 -28.97 19.47
C THR A 41 -15.38 -27.91 19.44
N LEU A 42 -15.35 -27.04 20.45
CA LEU A 42 -14.43 -25.92 20.62
C LEU A 42 -12.96 -26.39 20.66
N THR A 43 -12.36 -26.69 19.52
CA THR A 43 -10.91 -26.73 19.36
C THR A 43 -10.46 -25.29 19.13
N SER A 44 -9.72 -24.72 20.09
CA SER A 44 -9.18 -23.36 20.02
C SER A 44 -7.99 -23.29 19.06
N GLN A 45 -8.21 -23.62 17.79
CA GLN A 45 -7.22 -23.50 16.73
C GLN A 45 -7.22 -22.06 16.20
N VAL A 46 -6.11 -21.35 16.42
CA VAL A 46 -5.91 -20.02 15.86
C VAL A 46 -5.39 -20.18 14.44
N GLU A 47 -6.26 -19.93 13.46
CA GLU A 47 -5.89 -19.86 12.05
C GLU A 47 -5.27 -18.48 11.78
N PHE A 48 -3.96 -18.41 11.54
CA PHE A 48 -3.34 -17.21 11.02
C PHE A 48 -3.66 -17.10 9.52
N GLY A 49 -4.49 -16.12 9.16
CA GLY A 49 -4.87 -15.89 7.77
C GLY A 49 -3.63 -15.67 6.89
N SER A 50 -3.67 -16.22 5.66
CA SER A 50 -2.59 -16.06 4.69
C SER A 50 -2.60 -14.64 4.10
N THR A 51 -1.61 -13.81 4.47
CA THR A 51 -1.43 -12.49 3.86
C THR A 51 -0.73 -12.60 2.51
N SER A 52 -1.39 -12.15 1.44
CA SER A 52 -0.77 -12.05 0.12
C SER A 52 0.17 -10.85 0.03
N LEU A 53 1.41 -11.09 -0.38
CA LEU A 53 2.44 -10.07 -0.59
C LEU A 53 2.28 -9.33 -1.93
N ILE A 54 1.55 -9.92 -2.88
CA ILE A 54 1.43 -9.41 -4.26
C ILE A 54 0.81 -8.00 -4.30
N PRO A 55 -0.32 -7.72 -3.60
CA PRO A 55 -0.93 -6.38 -3.63
C PRO A 55 0.01 -5.30 -3.10
N HIS A 56 0.74 -5.60 -2.02
CA HIS A 56 1.70 -4.68 -1.40
C HIS A 56 2.87 -4.35 -2.34
N LEU A 57 3.37 -5.34 -3.07
CA LEU A 57 4.46 -5.15 -4.04
C LEU A 57 4.02 -4.28 -5.22
N VAL A 58 2.82 -4.49 -5.75
CA VAL A 58 2.24 -3.69 -6.84
C VAL A 58 2.06 -2.23 -6.41
N ILE A 59 1.53 -2.00 -5.20
CA ILE A 59 1.37 -0.65 -4.64
C ILE A 59 2.73 0.04 -4.47
N SER A 60 3.74 -0.69 -3.98
CA SER A 60 5.11 -0.18 -3.85
C SER A 60 5.72 0.23 -5.20
N LEU A 61 5.56 -0.58 -6.24
CA LEU A 61 6.02 -0.25 -7.60
C LEU A 61 5.32 0.99 -8.18
N LEU A 62 4.01 1.12 -7.97
CA LEU A 62 3.24 2.30 -8.37
C LEU A 62 3.70 3.56 -7.63
N ALA A 63 3.90 3.46 -6.32
CA ALA A 63 4.43 4.54 -5.50
C ALA A 63 5.83 4.95 -5.97
N LEU A 64 6.68 3.99 -6.35
CA LEU A 64 8.02 4.24 -6.88
C LEU A 64 7.96 5.00 -8.20
N ALA A 65 7.10 4.58 -9.13
CA ALA A 65 6.91 5.24 -10.42
C ALA A 65 6.41 6.70 -10.23
N MET A 66 5.45 6.91 -9.33
CA MET A 66 4.97 8.25 -8.98
C MET A 66 6.08 9.11 -8.39
N ALA A 67 6.81 8.60 -7.39
CA ALA A 67 7.88 9.33 -6.74
C ALA A 67 9.01 9.70 -7.71
N MET A 68 9.37 8.80 -8.62
CA MET A 68 10.35 9.09 -9.68
C MET A 68 9.84 10.19 -10.62
N GLY A 69 8.58 10.10 -11.06
CA GLY A 69 7.96 11.10 -11.92
C GLY A 69 7.93 12.49 -11.27
N ILE A 70 7.46 12.57 -10.03
CA ILE A 70 7.34 13.82 -9.26
C ILE A 70 8.73 14.42 -9.00
N THR A 71 9.67 13.60 -8.51
CA THR A 71 11.04 14.06 -8.22
C THR A 71 11.76 14.55 -9.47
N LYS A 72 11.59 13.86 -10.61
CA LYS A 72 12.17 14.27 -11.90
C LYS A 72 11.58 15.60 -12.38
N ARG A 73 10.28 15.83 -12.21
CA ARG A 73 9.62 17.11 -12.55
C ARG A 73 10.12 18.26 -11.68
N ILE A 74 10.23 18.05 -10.37
CA ILE A 74 10.72 19.06 -9.42
C ILE A 74 12.18 19.42 -9.70
N SER A 75 13.04 18.41 -9.89
CA SER A 75 14.46 18.61 -10.19
C SER A 75 14.69 19.37 -11.51
N ARG A 76 13.87 19.12 -12.54
CA ARG A 76 13.92 19.88 -13.80
C ARG A 76 13.58 21.36 -13.64
N ARG A 77 12.62 21.70 -12.77
CA ARG A 77 12.24 23.09 -12.49
C ARG A 77 13.33 23.86 -11.73
N GLN A 78 14.17 23.17 -10.97
CA GLN A 78 15.28 23.81 -10.25
C GLN A 78 16.47 24.21 -11.15
N HIS A 79 16.57 23.67 -12.37
CA HIS A 79 17.65 23.99 -13.32
C HIS A 79 17.32 25.13 -14.29
N THR A 80 16.11 25.69 -14.22
CA THR A 80 15.61 26.75 -15.13
C THR A 80 15.58 28.13 -14.46
N HIS A 81 16.22 28.26 -13.31
CA HIS A 81 16.35 29.49 -12.53
C HIS A 81 17.82 29.71 -12.18
#